data_AF-A0AAD3D3I3-F1
#
_entry.id   AF-A0AAD3D3I3-F1
#
_cell.length_a   1.000
_cell.length_b   1.000
_cell.length_c   1.000
_cell.angle_alpha   90.00
_cell.angle_beta   90.00
_cell.angle_gamma   90.00
#
_symmetry.space_group_name_H-M   'P 1'
#
loop_
_entity.id
_entity.type
_entity.pdbx_description
1 polymer ?
#
loop_
_entity_poly.entity_id
_entity_poly.type
_entity_poly.pdbx_seq_one_letter_code
_entity_poly.pdbx_strand_id
1 'polypeptide(L)'
;MDIDVIHIVWSYHIKLRGFPFHVDKYGFYDDSQTEDVHNWIKNINNGDKYSLHRACSSFQPLKNVLMQIIREQGLAAFSIKNDMGITPSQYLKENPYTDMKEMDIVREYLMTMMGELE
;
A
#
# COMPACT_ATOMS: atom_id res chain seq x y z
N MET A 1 19.44 8.63 4.37
CA MET A 1 18.23 8.94 5.16
C MET A 1 17.28 7.82 4.81
N ASP A 2 17.43 6.70 5.51
CA ASP A 2 16.98 5.38 5.05
C ASP A 2 16.02 4.79 6.08
N ILE A 3 14.81 5.37 6.19
CA ILE A 3 13.81 4.93 7.17
C ILE A 3 12.49 4.49 6.50
N ASP A 4 12.30 4.70 5.19
CA ASP A 4 10.95 4.57 4.60
C ASP A 4 10.58 3.17 4.08
N VAL A 5 11.46 2.17 4.22
CA VAL A 5 11.18 0.79 3.76
C VAL A 5 10.83 -0.16 4.93
N ILE A 6 11.26 0.19 6.14
CA ILE A 6 11.17 -0.69 7.32
C ILE A 6 9.73 -0.77 7.88
N HIS A 7 8.84 0.16 7.53
CA HIS A 7 7.45 0.14 8.01
C HIS A 7 6.47 -0.73 7.19
N ILE A 8 6.87 -1.27 6.03
CA ILE A 8 5.99 -2.08 5.18
C ILE A 8 5.77 -3.50 5.75
N VAL A 9 6.54 -3.89 6.77
CA VAL A 9 6.37 -5.15 7.52
C VAL A 9 5.70 -4.90 8.89
N TRP A 10 5.03 -3.77 9.09
CA TRP A 10 4.44 -3.50 10.40
C TRP A 10 3.07 -4.14 10.55
N SER A 11 2.98 -4.88 11.64
CA SER A 11 1.82 -5.61 12.16
C SER A 11 1.64 -7.00 11.54
N TYR A 12 1.77 -7.98 12.41
CA TYR A 12 1.54 -9.43 12.31
C TYR A 12 0.21 -9.90 11.66
N HIS A 13 -0.48 -9.06 10.88
CA HIS A 13 -1.86 -9.26 10.42
C HIS A 13 -1.99 -9.38 8.89
N ILE A 14 -1.02 -8.92 8.09
CA ILE A 14 -1.04 -9.14 6.64
C ILE A 14 -0.18 -10.36 6.30
N LYS A 15 -0.84 -11.48 5.94
CA LYS A 15 -0.17 -12.63 5.34
C LYS A 15 0.24 -12.30 3.91
N LEU A 16 1.52 -12.03 3.69
CA LEU A 16 2.13 -11.88 2.37
C LEU A 16 2.15 -13.24 1.66
N ARG A 17 1.29 -13.43 0.65
CA ARG A 17 1.40 -14.62 -0.22
C ARG A 17 2.60 -14.44 -1.14
N GLY A 18 3.50 -15.40 -1.19
CA GLY A 18 4.65 -15.35 -2.09
C GLY A 18 5.87 -14.58 -1.55
N PHE A 19 5.96 -14.38 -0.23
CA PHE A 19 7.21 -13.95 0.41
C PHE A 19 8.31 -15.00 0.13
N PRO A 20 9.38 -14.64 -0.62
CA PRO A 20 10.33 -15.63 -1.14
C PRO A 20 11.45 -15.97 -0.15
N PHE A 21 11.50 -15.30 1.00
CA PHE A 21 12.57 -15.46 1.99
C PHE A 21 12.13 -16.36 3.14
N HIS A 22 13.10 -17.11 3.68
CA HIS A 22 12.86 -17.92 4.85
C HIS A 22 12.73 -17.03 6.09
N VAL A 23 11.68 -17.24 6.88
CA VAL A 23 11.49 -16.65 8.20
C VAL A 23 11.53 -17.74 9.26
N ASP A 24 12.16 -17.44 10.38
CA ASP A 24 12.20 -18.32 11.52
C ASP A 24 10.84 -18.37 12.25
N LYS A 25 10.77 -19.17 13.32
CA LYS A 25 9.56 -19.31 14.15
C LYS A 25 9.12 -18.03 14.87
N TYR A 26 9.97 -17.00 14.92
CA TYR A 26 9.69 -15.72 15.54
C TYR A 26 9.37 -14.62 14.50
N GLY A 27 9.45 -14.94 13.20
CA GLY A 27 9.16 -14.02 12.10
C GLY A 27 10.36 -13.20 11.64
N PHE A 28 11.58 -13.54 12.07
CA PHE A 28 12.80 -12.90 11.59
C PHE A 28 13.36 -13.65 10.39
N TYR A 29 13.79 -12.91 9.37
CA TYR A 29 14.61 -13.46 8.29
C TYR A 29 16.09 -13.39 8.67
N ASP A 30 16.93 -14.19 8.01
CA ASP A 30 18.38 -14.21 8.26
C ASP A 30 19.01 -12.86 7.89
N ASP A 31 19.89 -12.33 8.74
CA ASP A 31 20.62 -11.07 8.49
C ASP A 31 21.37 -11.09 7.14
N SER A 32 21.83 -12.26 6.68
CA SER A 32 22.47 -12.44 5.37
C SER A 32 21.54 -12.16 4.18
N GLN A 33 20.22 -12.20 4.37
CA GLN A 33 19.19 -11.91 3.35
C GLN A 33 18.70 -10.45 3.41
N THR A 34 19.22 -9.62 4.32
CA THR A 34 18.68 -8.27 4.60
C THR A 34 18.64 -7.38 3.35
N GLU A 35 19.71 -7.37 2.56
CA GLU A 35 19.77 -6.56 1.35
C GLU A 35 18.73 -7.02 0.31
N ASP A 36 18.59 -8.32 0.12
CA ASP A 36 17.62 -8.90 -0.82
C ASP A 36 16.19 -8.63 -0.38
N VAL A 37 15.90 -8.75 0.93
CA VAL A 37 14.60 -8.41 1.51
C VAL A 37 14.29 -6.93 1.29
N HIS A 38 15.22 -6.03 1.59
CA HIS A 38 15.04 -4.60 1.35
C HIS A 38 14.81 -4.28 -0.13
N ASN A 39 15.57 -4.89 -1.03
CA ASN A 39 15.41 -4.71 -2.47
C ASN A 39 14.07 -5.25 -2.96
N TRP A 40 13.62 -6.39 -2.45
CA TRP A 40 12.32 -6.94 -2.78
C TRP A 40 11.16 -6.06 -2.29
N ILE A 41 11.22 -5.57 -1.05
CA ILE A 41 10.20 -4.66 -0.50
C ILE A 41 10.14 -3.36 -1.31
N LYS A 42 11.30 -2.81 -1.72
CA LYS A 42 11.33 -1.62 -2.58
C LYS A 42 10.65 -1.84 -3.92
N ASN A 43 10.71 -3.06 -4.46
CA ASN A 43 10.26 -3.35 -5.81
C ASN A 43 8.83 -3.91 -5.92
N ILE A 44 8.28 -4.46 -4.84
CA ILE A 44 6.96 -5.12 -4.80
C ILE A 44 5.80 -4.32 -5.42
N ASN A 45 5.84 -2.99 -5.26
CA ASN A 45 4.80 -2.08 -5.74
C ASN A 45 5.36 -1.10 -6.76
N ASN A 46 6.50 -1.36 -7.41
CA ASN A 46 7.19 -0.36 -8.24
C ASN A 46 6.46 -0.06 -9.58
N GLY A 47 5.66 -1.00 -10.09
CA GLY A 47 4.89 -0.80 -11.31
C GLY A 47 3.86 0.35 -11.19
N ASP A 48 3.60 1.06 -12.28
CA ASP A 48 2.66 2.20 -12.30
C ASP A 48 1.23 1.81 -11.91
N LYS A 49 0.80 0.60 -12.30
CA LYS A 49 -0.48 -0.01 -11.88
C LYS A 49 -0.62 -0.17 -10.36
N TYR A 50 0.47 -0.05 -9.60
CA TYR A 50 0.52 -0.20 -8.15
C TYR A 50 0.83 1.11 -7.41
N SER A 51 0.74 2.26 -8.09
CA SER A 51 0.93 3.57 -7.45
C SER A 51 0.01 3.78 -6.24
N LEU A 52 -1.26 3.33 -6.31
CA LEU A 52 -2.19 3.42 -5.18
C LEU A 52 -1.75 2.54 -3.99
N HIS A 53 -1.13 1.38 -4.25
CA HIS A 53 -0.57 0.54 -3.19
C HIS A 53 0.53 1.28 -2.44
N ARG A 54 1.47 1.91 -3.17
CA ARG A 54 2.56 2.71 -2.59
C ARG A 54 2.03 3.87 -1.76
N ALA A 55 1.01 4.57 -2.27
CA ALA A 55 0.42 5.71 -1.58
C ALA A 55 -0.25 5.27 -0.26
N CYS A 56 -1.04 4.20 -0.28
CA CYS A 56 -1.71 3.65 0.90
C CYS A 56 -0.75 3.04 1.92
N SER A 57 0.39 2.49 1.50
CA SER A 57 1.41 1.89 2.38
C SER A 57 2.45 2.89 2.90
N SER A 58 2.35 4.17 2.54
CA SER A 58 3.31 5.20 2.97
C SER A 58 3.18 5.51 4.46
N PHE A 59 4.23 6.07 5.07
CA PHE A 59 4.22 6.44 6.49
C PHE A 59 3.15 7.49 6.82
N GLN A 60 2.72 8.32 5.87
CA GLN A 60 1.58 9.21 6.03
C GLN A 60 0.85 9.36 4.68
N PRO A 61 -0.14 8.50 4.41
CA PRO A 61 -0.92 8.59 3.19
C PRO A 61 -1.58 9.96 3.07
N LEU A 62 -1.26 10.67 1.99
CA LEU A 62 -1.79 12.00 1.74
C LEU A 62 -3.07 11.90 0.90
N LYS A 63 -4.19 12.36 1.45
CA LYS A 63 -5.51 12.21 0.83
C LYS A 63 -5.56 12.79 -0.59
N ASN A 64 -4.97 13.97 -0.80
CA ASN A 64 -4.90 14.61 -2.12
C ASN A 64 -4.13 13.76 -3.14
N VAL A 65 -3.06 13.09 -2.72
CA VAL A 65 -2.30 12.17 -3.58
C VAL A 65 -3.12 10.94 -3.94
N LEU A 66 -3.80 10.33 -2.94
CA LEU A 66 -4.69 9.19 -3.19
C LEU A 66 -5.81 9.57 -4.17
N MET A 67 -6.43 10.73 -3.97
CA MET A 67 -7.48 11.27 -4.84
C MET A 67 -7.00 11.50 -6.27
N GLN A 68 -5.80 12.06 -6.46
CA GLN A 68 -5.21 12.23 -7.79
C GLN A 68 -5.02 10.88 -8.50
N ILE A 69 -4.44 9.90 -7.81
CA ILE A 69 -4.22 8.56 -8.37
C ILE A 69 -5.57 7.91 -8.75
N ILE A 70 -6.60 8.06 -7.91
CA ILE A 70 -7.94 7.51 -8.18
C ILE A 70 -8.59 8.20 -9.39
N ARG A 71 -8.36 9.50 -9.61
CA ARG A 71 -8.85 10.18 -10.83
C ARG A 71 -8.21 9.62 -12.09
N GLU A 72 -6.93 9.26 -12.02
CA GLU A 72 -6.19 8.71 -13.16
C GLU A 72 -6.52 7.23 -13.41
N GLN A 73 -6.67 6.43 -12.34
CA GLN A 73 -6.81 4.96 -12.43
C GLN A 73 -8.26 4.45 -12.24
N GLY A 74 -9.15 5.31 -11.76
CA GLY A 74 -10.51 4.97 -11.37
C GLY A 74 -10.62 4.29 -10.00
N LEU A 75 -11.84 4.24 -9.46
CA LEU A 75 -12.14 3.63 -8.16
C LEU A 75 -11.81 2.13 -8.09
N ALA A 76 -11.83 1.43 -9.23
CA ALA A 76 -11.49 0.01 -9.29
C ALA A 76 -10.06 -0.29 -8.82
N ALA A 77 -9.16 0.71 -8.83
CA ALA A 77 -7.79 0.59 -8.36
C ALA A 77 -7.68 0.09 -6.90
N PHE A 78 -8.65 0.40 -6.04
CA PHE A 78 -8.70 -0.09 -4.65
C PHE A 78 -8.83 -1.61 -4.54
N SER A 79 -9.36 -2.27 -5.57
CA SER A 79 -9.58 -3.73 -5.58
C SER A 79 -8.49 -4.49 -6.34
N ILE A 80 -7.56 -3.80 -7.00
CA ILE A 80 -6.46 -4.44 -7.72
C ILE A 80 -5.48 -5.04 -6.70
N LYS A 81 -5.07 -6.29 -6.93
CA LYS A 81 -4.05 -6.96 -6.11
C LYS A 81 -2.66 -6.75 -6.71
N ASN A 82 -1.67 -6.51 -5.86
CA ASN A 82 -0.26 -6.62 -6.24
C ASN A 82 0.18 -8.10 -6.35
N ASP A 83 1.45 -8.31 -6.65
CA ASP A 83 2.03 -9.65 -6.82
C ASP A 83 2.00 -10.48 -5.52
N MET A 84 1.77 -9.86 -4.37
CA MET A 84 1.54 -10.55 -3.08
C MET A 84 0.06 -10.80 -2.76
N GLY A 85 -0.84 -10.44 -3.67
CA GLY A 85 -2.27 -10.59 -3.47
C GLY A 85 -2.90 -9.55 -2.53
N ILE A 86 -2.19 -8.47 -2.20
CA ILE A 86 -2.66 -7.38 -1.31
C ILE A 86 -3.24 -6.27 -2.15
N THR A 87 -4.36 -5.70 -1.71
CA THR A 87 -4.96 -4.51 -2.35
C THR A 87 -4.58 -3.21 -1.65
N PRO A 88 -4.71 -2.04 -2.31
CA PRO A 88 -4.49 -0.75 -1.65
C PRO A 88 -5.40 -0.54 -0.43
N SER A 89 -6.64 -1.00 -0.49
CA SER A 89 -7.58 -0.95 0.63
C SER A 89 -7.05 -1.67 1.87
N GLN A 90 -6.41 -2.83 1.68
CA GLN A 90 -5.81 -3.57 2.78
C GLN A 90 -4.60 -2.83 3.34
N TYR A 91 -3.74 -2.25 2.50
CA TYR A 91 -2.65 -1.40 2.97
C TYR A 91 -3.17 -0.22 3.80
N LEU A 92 -4.18 0.49 3.30
CA LEU A 92 -4.74 1.66 3.98
C LEU A 92 -5.37 1.28 5.32
N LYS A 93 -6.13 0.17 5.37
CA LYS A 93 -6.81 -0.30 6.58
C LYS A 93 -5.83 -0.70 7.69
N GLU A 94 -4.72 -1.32 7.33
CA GLU A 94 -3.74 -1.85 8.29
C GLU A 94 -2.63 -0.82 8.60
N ASN A 95 -2.65 0.36 7.97
CA ASN A 95 -1.66 1.40 8.18
C ASN A 95 -1.90 2.11 9.53
N PRO A 96 -0.98 1.97 10.51
CA PRO A 96 -1.19 2.54 11.85
C PRO A 96 -0.94 4.04 11.92
N TYR A 97 -0.49 4.67 10.83
CA TYR A 97 -0.14 6.09 10.78
C TYR A 97 -1.24 6.96 10.17
N THR A 98 -2.41 6.39 9.89
CA THR A 98 -3.54 7.13 9.36
C THR A 98 -4.86 6.57 9.86
N ASP A 99 -5.79 7.48 10.17
CA ASP A 99 -7.19 7.12 10.46
C ASP A 99 -8.07 7.15 9.19
N MET A 100 -7.46 7.36 8.02
CA MET A 100 -8.17 7.49 6.75
C MET A 100 -8.82 6.17 6.35
N LYS A 101 -10.11 6.23 6.00
CA LYS A 101 -10.86 5.07 5.52
C LYS A 101 -11.10 5.20 4.03
N GLU A 102 -11.04 4.07 3.32
CA GLU A 102 -11.37 4.00 1.89
C GLU A 102 -12.72 4.67 1.59
N MET A 103 -13.76 4.40 2.38
CA MET A 103 -15.10 4.97 2.18
C MET A 103 -15.13 6.50 2.23
N ASP A 104 -14.25 7.14 3.00
CA ASP A 104 -14.20 8.60 3.07
C ASP A 104 -13.57 9.19 1.80
N ILE A 105 -12.59 8.49 1.22
CA ILE A 105 -11.97 8.85 -0.06
C ILE A 105 -12.98 8.64 -1.20
N VAL A 106 -13.64 7.49 -1.24
CA VAL A 106 -14.65 7.17 -2.26
C VAL A 106 -15.79 8.19 -2.24
N ARG A 107 -16.30 8.54 -1.04
CA ARG A 107 -17.36 9.55 -0.90
C ARG A 107 -16.93 10.89 -1.48
N GLU A 108 -15.74 11.36 -1.15
CA GLU A 108 -15.22 12.63 -1.66
C GLU A 108 -15.00 12.62 -3.17
N TYR A 109 -14.47 11.52 -3.70
CA TYR A 109 -14.31 11.34 -5.14
C TYR A 109 -15.66 11.48 -5.87
N LEU A 110 -16.69 10.78 -5.39
CA LEU A 110 -18.02 10.85 -5.99
C LEU A 110 -18.63 12.26 -5.89
N MET A 111 -18.48 12.93 -4.74
CA MET A 111 -18.96 14.31 -4.57
C MET A 111 -18.26 15.28 -5.53
N THR A 112 -16.95 15.10 -5.75
CA THR A 112 -16.18 15.93 -6.68
C THR A 112 -16.63 15.71 -8.12
N MET A 113 -16.78 14.45 -8.54
CA MET A 113 -17.25 14.11 -9.89
C MET A 113 -18.68 14.61 -10.15
N MET A 114 -19.55 14.60 -9.14
CA MET A 114 -20.92 15.11 -9.27
C MET A 114 -20.97 16.64 -9.43
N GLY A 115 -20.11 17.39 -8.72
CA GLY A 115 -20.02 18.84 -8.87
C GLY A 115 -19.28 19.32 -10.13
N GLU A 116 -18.46 18.47 -10.74
CA GLU A 116 -17.82 18.72 -12.04
C GLU A 116 -18.75 18.43 -13.24
N LEU A 117 -19.89 17.77 -13.00
CA LEU A 117 -20.90 17.43 -14.01
C LEU A 117 -22.06 18.44 -14.09
N GLU A 118 -22.05 19.48 -13.24
CA GLU A 118 -22.97 20.64 -13.29
C GLU A 118 -22.46 21.72 -14.26
#